data_AF-A0AAU3CKU5-F1
#
_entry.id   AF-A0AAU3CKU5-F1
#
_cell.length_a   1.000
_cell.length_b   1.000
_cell.length_c   1.000
_cell.angle_alpha   90.00
_cell.angle_beta   90.00
_cell.angle_gamma   90.00
#
_symmetry.space_group_name_H-M   'P 1'
#
loop_
_entity.id
_entity.type
_entity.pdbx_description
1 polymer ?
#
loop_
_entity_poly.entity_id
_entity_poly.type
_entity_poly.pdbx_seq_one_letter_code
_entity_poly.pdbx_strand_id
1 'polypeptide(L)'
;MTGTQLAAGSGHVVEGTAITEVFGDGQKLTAVALRYDKEIDASKLSPSTFKVTDRTVTNVYANTSAAKAGHGTNGEYVVIELSPLDEAARLYSDGFSGGSSSSTPSQQPSASASTAPSPSGSASPSGAPSGGPGGPGGGMQSPTLKEAVAEVTQVGTVTTSAGDTYAADSTAVTTSKVDNLIVDDFRQGLKYTDAGTGNSLQYNLFVPKNYDKSKSYPMVLFMHDGGTTGTNPLITLTQGLGAVVWASESEQAKRECFVLAPQFTSEADEGSDGNAAALQTIKGLIDSLTGKYSIDKKRLYTTGQSGGTITSIALDFTYPDLFAASFLVAGQWDDLSQVKPLAKQKIWAVVSQGDEQAYPGMTGIMDTLAKQGAKISRAVWDGQLTPGQFAPYAAQMRAEKTPINFTALKKGTVVWPGLAESSVDNHICTWRTAYAIEGIRDWLFEQKRK
;
A
#
# COMPACT_ATOMS: atom_id res chain seq x y z
N MET A 1 -33.06 -15.77 11.91
CA MET A 1 -32.25 -16.95 12.29
C MET A 1 -32.24 -17.90 11.10
N THR A 2 -31.06 -18.14 10.53
CA THR A 2 -30.79 -19.21 9.56
C THR A 2 -29.34 -19.60 9.82
N GLY A 3 -29.13 -20.64 10.62
CA GLY A 3 -27.79 -21.01 11.06
C GLY A 3 -27.05 -21.72 9.93
N THR A 4 -26.06 -21.06 9.34
CA THR A 4 -25.06 -21.75 8.50
C THR A 4 -24.30 -22.70 9.42
N GLN A 5 -24.49 -24.00 9.22
CA GLN A 5 -23.80 -25.03 10.00
C GLN A 5 -22.32 -25.04 9.57
N LEU A 6 -21.47 -24.37 10.34
CA LEU A 6 -20.01 -24.43 10.17
C LEU A 6 -19.59 -25.90 10.14
N ALA A 7 -18.86 -26.28 9.09
CA ALA A 7 -18.32 -27.62 8.97
C ALA A 7 -17.33 -27.85 10.13
N ALA A 8 -17.59 -28.91 10.92
CA ALA A 8 -16.58 -29.42 11.83
C ALA A 8 -15.42 -29.96 10.99
N GLY A 9 -14.18 -29.73 11.45
CA GLY A 9 -12.97 -30.08 10.71
C GLY A 9 -12.94 -31.55 10.26
N SER A 10 -12.54 -31.78 9.01
CA SER A 10 -12.42 -33.13 8.44
C SER A 10 -11.12 -33.79 8.87
N GLY A 11 -11.22 -35.01 9.40
CA GLY A 11 -10.07 -35.78 9.86
C GLY A 11 -9.35 -35.11 11.02
N HIS A 12 -8.05 -34.83 10.84
CA HIS A 12 -7.16 -34.31 11.88
C HIS A 12 -6.98 -32.78 11.84
N VAL A 13 -7.56 -32.08 10.87
CA VAL A 13 -7.50 -30.61 10.78
C VAL A 13 -8.70 -30.03 11.52
N VAL A 14 -8.43 -29.19 12.53
CA VAL A 14 -9.45 -28.61 13.41
C VAL A 14 -9.91 -27.23 12.93
N GLU A 15 -9.03 -26.46 12.27
CA GLU A 15 -9.31 -25.09 11.83
C GLU A 15 -8.41 -24.68 10.66
N GLY A 16 -8.89 -23.79 9.78
CA GLY A 16 -8.11 -23.18 8.71
C GLY A 16 -8.18 -21.65 8.75
N THR A 17 -7.03 -20.98 8.73
CA THR A 17 -6.91 -19.51 8.70
C THR A 17 -6.29 -19.07 7.37
N ALA A 18 -6.98 -18.22 6.60
CA ALA A 18 -6.42 -17.54 5.45
C ALA A 18 -5.54 -16.36 5.90
N ILE A 19 -4.32 -16.27 5.41
CA ILE A 19 -3.37 -15.18 5.71
C ILE A 19 -3.26 -14.30 4.48
N THR A 20 -3.38 -12.99 4.66
CA THR A 20 -3.35 -12.01 3.56
C THR A 20 -2.25 -10.97 3.74
N GLU A 21 -1.71 -10.51 2.62
CA GLU A 21 -0.67 -9.47 2.55
C GLU A 21 -1.06 -8.41 1.52
N VAL A 22 -0.73 -7.15 1.81
CA VAL A 22 -0.91 -6.03 0.87
C VAL A 22 0.38 -5.79 0.10
N PHE A 23 0.25 -5.69 -1.22
CA PHE A 23 1.32 -5.38 -2.16
C PHE A 23 1.05 -4.05 -2.87
N GLY A 24 1.94 -3.63 -3.77
CA GLY A 24 1.76 -2.43 -4.60
C GLY A 24 0.41 -2.34 -5.32
N ASP A 25 -0.10 -3.47 -5.82
CA ASP A 25 -1.38 -3.60 -6.56
C ASP A 25 -2.56 -4.12 -5.71
N GLY A 26 -2.43 -4.04 -4.38
CA GLY A 26 -3.48 -4.33 -3.40
C GLY A 26 -3.32 -5.63 -2.61
N GLN A 27 -4.37 -5.97 -1.86
CA GLN A 27 -4.40 -7.11 -0.95
C GLN A 27 -4.58 -8.45 -1.67
N LYS A 28 -3.83 -9.46 -1.21
CA LYS A 28 -3.84 -10.82 -1.74
C LYS A 28 -3.82 -11.87 -0.63
N LEU A 29 -4.48 -13.01 -0.85
CA LEU A 29 -4.36 -14.18 0.03
C LEU A 29 -3.06 -14.91 -0.31
N THR A 30 -2.11 -15.01 0.62
CA THR A 30 -0.74 -15.48 0.35
C THR A 30 -0.29 -16.68 1.17
N ALA A 31 -1.03 -17.07 2.21
CA ALA A 31 -0.85 -18.37 2.85
C ALA A 31 -2.16 -18.89 3.46
N VAL A 32 -2.18 -20.17 3.79
CA VAL A 32 -3.18 -20.77 4.67
C VAL A 32 -2.47 -21.46 5.83
N ALA A 33 -2.91 -21.22 7.06
CA ALA A 33 -2.49 -21.98 8.23
C ALA A 33 -3.60 -22.97 8.64
N LEU A 34 -3.34 -24.27 8.50
CA LEU A 34 -4.21 -25.33 9.01
C LEU A 34 -3.75 -25.73 10.42
N ARG A 35 -4.63 -25.69 11.42
CA ARG A 35 -4.33 -26.20 12.76
C ARG A 35 -4.77 -27.66 12.88
N TYR A 36 -3.83 -28.53 13.22
CA TYR A 36 -4.06 -29.96 13.46
C TYR A 36 -4.45 -30.24 14.92
N ASP A 37 -4.88 -31.47 15.17
CA ASP A 37 -5.18 -32.02 16.50
C ASP A 37 -3.92 -32.38 17.33
N LYS A 38 -2.74 -32.37 16.69
CA LYS A 38 -1.41 -32.63 17.27
C LYS A 38 -0.34 -31.79 16.57
N GLU A 39 0.84 -31.71 17.18
CA GLU A 39 2.04 -31.17 16.54
C GLU A 39 2.48 -31.99 15.31
N ILE A 40 2.93 -31.29 14.27
CA ILE A 40 3.42 -31.86 13.01
C ILE A 40 4.95 -31.80 12.94
N ASP A 41 5.60 -32.83 12.40
CA ASP A 41 7.04 -32.87 12.10
C ASP A 41 7.34 -32.01 10.86
N ALA A 42 7.95 -30.84 11.08
CA ALA A 42 8.32 -29.90 10.03
C ALA A 42 9.25 -30.53 8.97
N SER A 43 10.04 -31.54 9.33
CA SER A 43 11.01 -32.19 8.44
C SER A 43 10.39 -33.21 7.46
N LYS A 44 9.07 -33.46 7.55
CA LYS A 44 8.34 -34.43 6.69
C LYS A 44 7.39 -33.76 5.70
N LEU A 45 7.22 -32.44 5.80
CA LEU A 45 6.34 -31.67 4.94
C LEU A 45 7.02 -31.29 3.63
N SER A 46 6.22 -31.12 2.57
CA SER A 46 6.67 -30.55 1.30
C SER A 46 5.52 -29.82 0.59
N PRO A 47 5.81 -28.99 -0.43
CA PRO A 47 4.78 -28.38 -1.27
C PRO A 47 3.81 -29.37 -1.92
N SER A 48 4.19 -30.64 -2.11
CA SER A 48 3.31 -31.67 -2.68
C SER A 48 2.45 -32.41 -1.64
N THR A 49 2.54 -32.08 -0.36
CA THR A 49 1.64 -32.64 0.68
C THR A 49 0.22 -32.05 0.59
N PHE A 50 0.07 -30.86 -0.01
CA PHE A 50 -1.20 -30.14 -0.08
C PHE A 50 -1.52 -29.66 -1.49
N LYS A 51 -2.81 -29.53 -1.78
CA LYS A 51 -3.35 -28.76 -2.90
C LYS A 51 -4.27 -27.67 -2.36
N VAL A 52 -4.24 -26.48 -2.95
CA VAL A 52 -5.21 -25.42 -2.70
C VAL A 52 -5.98 -25.14 -4.00
N THR A 53 -7.31 -24.96 -3.92
CA THR A 53 -8.14 -24.70 -5.11
C THR A 53 -7.66 -23.44 -5.82
N ASP A 54 -7.40 -23.56 -7.13
CA ASP A 54 -6.93 -22.51 -8.05
C ASP A 54 -5.67 -21.73 -7.64
N ARG A 55 -4.83 -22.30 -6.74
CA ARG A 55 -3.63 -21.64 -6.20
C ARG A 55 -2.37 -22.50 -6.31
N THR A 56 -1.24 -21.84 -6.56
CA THR A 56 0.08 -22.47 -6.64
C THR A 56 0.73 -22.49 -5.25
N VAL A 57 0.92 -23.68 -4.67
CA VAL A 57 1.66 -23.84 -3.41
C VAL A 57 3.15 -23.63 -3.67
N THR A 58 3.79 -22.70 -2.94
CA THR A 58 5.21 -22.36 -3.08
C THR A 58 6.08 -22.94 -1.97
N ASN A 59 5.54 -23.09 -0.76
CA ASN A 59 6.26 -23.56 0.41
C ASN A 59 5.29 -24.18 1.43
N VAL A 60 5.73 -25.16 2.22
CA VAL A 60 4.93 -25.78 3.29
C VAL A 60 5.84 -26.12 4.47
N TYR A 61 5.45 -25.69 5.67
CA TYR A 61 6.17 -25.96 6.91
C TYR A 61 5.24 -25.99 8.12
N ALA A 62 5.67 -26.63 9.21
CA ALA A 62 4.97 -26.53 10.49
C ALA A 62 5.41 -25.28 11.26
N ASN A 63 4.56 -24.80 12.16
CA ASN A 63 4.81 -23.67 13.06
C ASN A 63 3.99 -23.83 14.37
N THR A 64 4.40 -23.13 15.43
CA THR A 64 3.65 -23.05 16.70
C THR A 64 2.50 -22.04 16.69
N SER A 65 2.27 -21.35 15.56
CA SER A 65 1.24 -20.31 15.39
C SER A 65 0.76 -20.23 13.95
N ALA A 66 -0.44 -19.66 13.73
CA ALA A 66 -1.03 -19.39 12.42
C ALA A 66 -0.36 -18.23 11.65
N ALA A 67 0.97 -18.17 11.63
CA ALA A 67 1.74 -17.06 11.06
C ALA A 67 2.86 -17.56 10.14
N LYS A 68 3.20 -16.78 9.11
CA LYS A 68 4.34 -17.05 8.23
C LYS A 68 5.66 -16.92 8.99
N ALA A 69 6.65 -17.75 8.64
CA ALA A 69 7.97 -17.77 9.25
C ALA A 69 9.07 -18.07 8.22
N GLY A 70 10.28 -17.54 8.44
CA GLY A 70 11.43 -17.79 7.55
C GLY A 70 12.02 -19.20 7.62
N HIS A 71 11.54 -20.04 8.54
CA HIS A 71 11.85 -21.46 8.66
C HIS A 71 10.74 -22.18 9.42
N GLY A 72 10.59 -23.48 9.19
CA GLY A 72 9.64 -24.32 9.92
C GLY A 72 10.14 -24.73 11.31
N THR A 73 9.19 -24.99 12.21
CA THR A 73 9.41 -25.63 13.52
C THR A 73 8.26 -26.61 13.79
N ASN A 74 8.48 -27.66 14.57
CA ASN A 74 7.38 -28.53 14.97
C ASN A 74 6.33 -27.73 15.77
N GLY A 75 5.05 -28.04 15.57
CA GLY A 75 3.92 -27.32 16.15
C GLY A 75 2.58 -27.73 15.53
N GLU A 76 1.45 -27.31 16.12
CA GLU A 76 0.11 -27.71 15.65
C GLU A 76 -0.30 -27.10 14.29
N TYR A 77 0.34 -26.02 13.85
CA TYR A 77 -0.04 -25.35 12.61
C TYR A 77 0.83 -25.83 11.45
N VAL A 78 0.21 -26.13 10.31
CA VAL A 78 0.90 -26.26 9.02
C VAL A 78 0.58 -25.03 8.18
N VAL A 79 1.62 -24.26 7.88
CA VAL A 79 1.55 -23.07 7.03
C VAL A 79 1.88 -23.48 5.61
N ILE A 80 0.96 -23.14 4.70
CA ILE A 80 1.00 -23.42 3.27
C ILE A 80 1.09 -22.08 2.57
N GLU A 81 2.28 -21.69 2.10
CA GLU A 81 2.47 -20.44 1.37
C GLU A 81 2.06 -20.62 -0.09
N LEU A 82 1.45 -19.57 -0.64
CA LEU A 82 0.84 -19.55 -1.95
C LEU A 82 1.42 -18.42 -2.79
N SER A 83 1.58 -18.68 -4.08
CA SER A 83 2.01 -17.70 -5.08
C SER A 83 1.14 -16.44 -5.02
N PRO A 84 1.69 -15.24 -4.75
CA PRO A 84 0.95 -13.99 -4.85
C PRO A 84 0.67 -13.60 -6.32
N LEU A 85 1.09 -14.44 -7.27
CA LEU A 85 1.04 -14.19 -8.71
C LEU A 85 -0.18 -14.80 -9.39
N ASP A 86 -0.79 -15.80 -8.75
CA ASP A 86 -2.01 -16.45 -9.24
C ASP A 86 -3.14 -15.41 -9.37
N GLU A 87 -3.97 -15.49 -10.40
CA GLU A 87 -5.10 -14.56 -10.56
C GLU A 87 -6.08 -14.65 -9.36
N ALA A 88 -6.30 -15.87 -8.87
CA ALA A 88 -7.07 -16.16 -7.66
C ALA A 88 -6.40 -15.71 -6.34
N ALA A 89 -5.18 -15.17 -6.37
CA ALA A 89 -4.60 -14.50 -5.20
C ALA A 89 -5.25 -13.14 -4.93
N ARG A 90 -5.81 -12.47 -5.96
CA ARG A 90 -6.33 -11.09 -5.87
C ARG A 90 -7.63 -10.99 -5.08
N LEU A 91 -7.56 -10.33 -3.92
CA LEU A 91 -8.74 -9.95 -3.14
C LEU A 91 -9.25 -8.55 -3.55
N TYR A 92 -8.34 -7.61 -3.82
CA TYR A 92 -8.67 -6.25 -4.26
C TYR A 92 -8.74 -6.11 -5.79
N SER A 93 -9.77 -5.39 -6.26
CA SER A 93 -9.88 -4.84 -7.61
C SER A 93 -10.16 -3.33 -7.55
N ASP A 94 -9.43 -2.56 -8.36
CA ASP A 94 -9.64 -1.12 -8.50
C ASP A 94 -10.87 -0.78 -9.37
N GLY A 95 -11.28 0.48 -9.31
CA GLY A 95 -12.38 1.04 -10.09
C GLY A 95 -12.03 1.49 -11.52
N PHE A 96 -10.74 1.43 -11.90
CA PHE A 96 -10.24 1.92 -13.19
C PHE A 96 -10.20 0.82 -14.26
N SER A 97 -10.00 -0.44 -13.86
CA SER A 97 -9.64 -1.55 -14.76
C SER A 97 -10.80 -2.10 -15.59
N GLY A 98 -11.31 -1.31 -16.54
CA GLY A 98 -12.20 -1.74 -17.62
C GLY A 98 -11.53 -2.63 -18.68
N GLY A 99 -10.76 -3.65 -18.26
CA GLY A 99 -10.22 -4.69 -19.16
C GLY A 99 -8.74 -4.61 -19.55
N SER A 100 -7.83 -4.12 -18.69
CA SER A 100 -6.38 -4.35 -18.84
C SER A 100 -5.95 -5.69 -18.21
N SER A 101 -4.83 -6.27 -18.64
CA SER A 101 -4.57 -7.72 -18.53
C SER A 101 -4.03 -8.23 -17.19
N SER A 102 -4.40 -9.46 -16.83
CA SER A 102 -4.21 -10.09 -15.51
C SER A 102 -2.83 -10.71 -15.25
N SER A 103 -1.72 -10.00 -15.51
CA SER A 103 -0.38 -10.50 -15.12
C SER A 103 0.17 -9.82 -13.84
N THR A 104 0.54 -10.65 -12.85
CA THR A 104 1.21 -10.19 -11.62
C THR A 104 2.73 -10.45 -11.71
N PRO A 105 3.61 -9.47 -11.41
CA PRO A 105 5.06 -9.65 -11.50
C PRO A 105 5.63 -10.44 -10.31
N SER A 106 6.60 -11.32 -10.59
CA SER A 106 7.18 -12.26 -9.62
C SER A 106 8.03 -11.65 -8.48
N GLN A 107 8.22 -10.32 -8.47
CA GLN A 107 9.04 -9.61 -7.47
C GLN A 107 8.37 -8.33 -6.94
N GLN A 108 7.04 -8.20 -7.05
CA GLN A 108 6.37 -7.00 -6.55
C GLN A 108 6.45 -6.94 -5.00
N PRO A 109 6.83 -5.80 -4.40
CA PRO A 109 6.96 -5.67 -2.95
C PRO A 109 5.63 -5.80 -2.21
N SER A 110 5.65 -6.52 -1.10
CA SER A 110 4.63 -6.50 -0.05
C SER A 110 4.98 -5.49 1.04
N ALA A 111 4.04 -5.17 1.93
CA ALA A 111 4.29 -4.44 3.17
C ALA A 111 5.09 -5.26 4.21
N SER A 112 5.41 -6.53 3.94
CA SER A 112 5.94 -7.52 4.88
C SER A 112 7.37 -8.02 4.58
N ALA A 113 7.93 -7.80 3.38
CA ALA A 113 9.16 -8.48 2.92
C ALA A 113 10.29 -7.52 2.51
N SER A 114 11.56 -7.90 2.77
CA SER A 114 12.74 -7.05 2.48
C SER A 114 14.05 -7.83 2.23
N THR A 115 14.51 -7.93 0.98
CA THR A 115 15.87 -8.35 0.55
C THR A 115 16.17 -7.90 -0.89
N ALA A 116 17.45 -7.77 -1.30
CA ALA A 116 17.86 -7.40 -2.67
C ALA A 116 19.29 -7.91 -3.06
N PRO A 117 19.59 -8.09 -4.37
CA PRO A 117 20.84 -7.56 -4.95
C PRO A 117 20.64 -6.95 -6.39
N SER A 118 21.69 -6.89 -7.24
CA SER A 118 21.91 -5.79 -8.25
C SER A 118 22.47 -6.26 -9.66
N PRO A 119 22.94 -5.43 -10.64
CA PRO A 119 22.25 -5.28 -11.96
C PRO A 119 23.12 -5.16 -13.26
N SER A 120 22.50 -4.96 -14.46
CA SER A 120 23.14 -4.31 -15.66
C SER A 120 22.17 -4.05 -16.86
N GLY A 121 22.19 -2.88 -17.53
CA GLY A 121 21.50 -2.68 -18.85
C GLY A 121 21.09 -1.23 -19.21
N SER A 122 20.76 -0.93 -20.48
CA SER A 122 20.38 0.42 -21.01
C SER A 122 19.62 0.30 -22.37
N ALA A 123 19.08 1.33 -23.07
CA ALA A 123 19.21 2.80 -23.01
C ALA A 123 17.89 3.58 -23.39
N SER A 124 17.94 4.56 -24.30
CA SER A 124 16.89 5.56 -24.66
C SER A 124 17.13 6.15 -26.10
N PRO A 125 16.35 7.13 -26.66
CA PRO A 125 15.05 7.77 -26.32
C PRO A 125 14.06 7.65 -27.55
N SER A 126 13.17 8.56 -28.03
CA SER A 126 12.60 9.91 -27.73
C SER A 126 11.36 10.22 -28.62
N GLY A 127 10.38 11.03 -28.17
CA GLY A 127 9.38 11.72 -29.05
C GLY A 127 8.01 12.00 -28.38
N ALA A 128 7.36 13.15 -28.64
CA ALA A 128 6.08 13.55 -28.02
C ALA A 128 5.30 14.67 -28.77
N PRO A 129 3.96 14.75 -28.58
CA PRO A 129 3.26 16.02 -28.35
C PRO A 129 2.24 15.95 -27.18
N SER A 130 1.48 17.03 -26.93
CA SER A 130 0.76 17.32 -25.68
C SER A 130 -0.78 17.31 -25.75
N GLY A 131 -1.45 16.95 -24.65
CA GLY A 131 -2.89 17.10 -24.42
C GLY A 131 -3.23 17.53 -22.97
N GLY A 132 -4.49 17.91 -22.72
CA GLY A 132 -4.96 18.36 -21.40
C GLY A 132 -5.57 17.25 -20.52
N PRO A 133 -5.90 17.55 -19.26
CA PRO A 133 -6.20 16.57 -18.21
C PRO A 133 -7.63 16.04 -18.26
N GLY A 134 -7.90 15.18 -19.23
CA GLY A 134 -9.03 14.24 -19.14
C GLY A 134 -8.60 12.98 -18.40
N GLY A 135 -9.06 12.82 -17.15
CA GLY A 135 -8.98 11.52 -16.47
C GLY A 135 -9.66 10.42 -17.32
N PRO A 136 -9.24 9.14 -17.20
CA PRO A 136 -9.62 8.10 -18.15
C PRO A 136 -11.14 7.98 -18.31
N GLY A 137 -11.64 8.33 -19.50
CA GLY A 137 -13.05 8.59 -19.80
C GLY A 137 -13.98 7.37 -19.86
N GLY A 138 -13.82 6.42 -18.96
CA GLY A 138 -14.81 5.37 -18.65
C GLY A 138 -15.45 5.64 -17.30
N GLY A 139 -16.73 5.32 -17.13
CA GLY A 139 -17.39 5.45 -15.83
C GLY A 139 -16.75 4.51 -14.81
N MET A 140 -16.09 5.06 -13.79
CA MET A 140 -15.41 4.27 -12.76
C MET A 140 -16.38 3.33 -12.06
N GLN A 141 -15.98 2.07 -11.90
CA GLN A 141 -16.71 1.13 -11.06
C GLN A 141 -16.30 1.36 -9.59
N SER A 142 -17.17 1.04 -8.64
CA SER A 142 -16.76 1.07 -7.24
C SER A 142 -15.69 0.00 -6.98
N PRO A 143 -14.64 0.31 -6.19
CA PRO A 143 -13.60 -0.65 -5.84
C PRO A 143 -14.22 -1.86 -5.12
N THR A 144 -13.69 -3.06 -5.37
CA THR A 144 -14.18 -4.28 -4.71
C THR A 144 -13.09 -4.96 -3.89
N LEU A 145 -13.52 -5.54 -2.78
CA LEU A 145 -12.69 -6.37 -1.90
C LEU A 145 -13.43 -7.68 -1.65
N LYS A 146 -12.83 -8.79 -2.11
CA LYS A 146 -13.35 -10.14 -1.88
C LYS A 146 -13.03 -10.62 -0.47
N GLU A 147 -13.86 -11.49 0.07
CA GLU A 147 -13.55 -12.23 1.29
C GLU A 147 -12.36 -13.18 1.07
N ALA A 148 -11.48 -13.27 2.06
CA ALA A 148 -10.27 -14.09 1.98
C ALA A 148 -10.59 -15.56 2.36
N VAL A 149 -11.04 -16.33 1.38
CA VAL A 149 -11.36 -17.76 1.56
C VAL A 149 -10.46 -18.62 0.67
N ALA A 150 -9.98 -19.73 1.21
CA ALA A 150 -9.28 -20.78 0.49
C ALA A 150 -9.83 -22.17 0.86
N GLU A 151 -9.76 -23.10 -0.09
CA GLU A 151 -10.06 -24.52 0.12
C GLU A 151 -8.77 -25.33 -0.03
N VAL A 152 -8.48 -26.19 0.94
CA VAL A 152 -7.24 -26.97 1.01
C VAL A 152 -7.53 -28.47 1.09
N THR A 153 -6.84 -29.28 0.31
CA THR A 153 -6.91 -30.75 0.36
C THR A 153 -5.54 -31.32 0.74
N GLN A 154 -5.50 -32.24 1.72
CA GLN A 154 -4.27 -32.93 2.12
C GLN A 154 -4.03 -34.14 1.20
N VAL A 155 -3.39 -33.90 0.06
CA VAL A 155 -3.15 -34.93 -0.98
C VAL A 155 -1.95 -35.84 -0.68
N GLY A 156 -1.12 -35.50 0.30
CA GLY A 156 0.00 -36.31 0.79
C GLY A 156 -0.22 -36.86 2.21
N THR A 157 0.79 -37.58 2.71
CA THR A 157 0.85 -37.99 4.12
C THR A 157 1.44 -36.87 4.96
N VAL A 158 0.85 -36.61 6.13
CA VAL A 158 1.38 -35.72 7.17
C VAL A 158 1.88 -36.59 8.33
N THR A 159 3.00 -36.23 8.97
CA THR A 159 3.57 -36.98 10.11
C THR A 159 3.63 -36.08 11.34
N THR A 160 3.19 -36.58 12.48
CA THR A 160 3.20 -35.85 13.76
C THR A 160 4.59 -35.85 14.40
N SER A 161 4.85 -34.93 15.35
CA SER A 161 6.10 -34.93 16.11
C SER A 161 6.31 -36.19 16.96
N ALA A 162 5.22 -36.92 17.27
CA ALA A 162 5.21 -38.21 17.96
C ALA A 162 5.43 -39.42 17.03
N GLY A 163 5.41 -39.24 15.70
CA GLY A 163 5.59 -40.30 14.70
C GLY A 163 4.30 -40.96 14.18
N ASP A 164 3.11 -40.59 14.67
CA ASP A 164 1.84 -40.97 14.03
C ASP A 164 1.75 -40.38 12.62
N THR A 165 1.16 -41.10 11.68
CA THR A 165 0.97 -40.65 10.28
C THR A 165 -0.50 -40.45 9.93
N TYR A 166 -0.83 -39.29 9.39
CA TYR A 166 -2.14 -38.95 8.83
C TYR A 166 -2.09 -39.17 7.32
N ALA A 167 -2.84 -40.16 6.82
CA ALA A 167 -2.95 -40.46 5.40
C ALA A 167 -3.60 -39.30 4.64
N ALA A 168 -3.46 -39.30 3.31
CA ALA A 168 -4.11 -38.32 2.44
C ALA A 168 -5.65 -38.38 2.57
N ASP A 169 -6.30 -37.23 2.65
CA ASP A 169 -7.75 -37.07 2.71
C ASP A 169 -8.21 -36.19 1.54
N SER A 170 -9.16 -36.69 0.76
CA SER A 170 -9.77 -35.97 -0.36
C SER A 170 -10.78 -34.90 0.08
N THR A 171 -11.15 -34.87 1.36
CA THR A 171 -12.05 -33.87 1.93
C THR A 171 -11.37 -32.51 1.97
N ALA A 172 -11.99 -31.49 1.38
CA ALA A 172 -11.47 -30.14 1.38
C ALA A 172 -11.81 -29.41 2.69
N VAL A 173 -10.80 -28.77 3.29
CA VAL A 173 -10.95 -27.86 4.42
C VAL A 173 -11.05 -26.44 3.89
N THR A 174 -12.21 -25.81 4.07
CA THR A 174 -12.40 -24.37 3.82
C THR A 174 -11.88 -23.57 5.01
N THR A 175 -11.14 -22.48 4.76
CA THR A 175 -10.71 -21.55 5.82
C THR A 175 -11.91 -20.83 6.45
N SER A 176 -11.93 -20.76 7.78
CA SER A 176 -13.00 -20.15 8.58
C SER A 176 -12.55 -18.90 9.37
N LYS A 177 -11.26 -18.56 9.30
CA LYS A 177 -10.65 -17.34 9.85
C LYS A 177 -9.83 -16.61 8.79
N VAL A 178 -9.62 -15.32 9.01
CA VAL A 178 -8.70 -14.48 8.23
C VAL A 178 -7.74 -13.77 9.18
N ASP A 179 -6.48 -13.65 8.77
CA ASP A 179 -5.46 -12.79 9.37
C ASP A 179 -4.95 -11.81 8.29
N ASN A 180 -5.25 -10.52 8.43
CA ASN A 180 -4.85 -9.50 7.46
C ASN A 180 -3.63 -8.74 7.95
N LEU A 181 -2.44 -9.24 7.58
CA LEU A 181 -1.16 -8.73 8.09
C LEU A 181 -1.04 -7.21 7.86
N ILE A 182 -0.75 -6.49 8.95
CA ILE A 182 -0.68 -5.02 9.05
C ILE A 182 -2.04 -4.31 8.89
N VAL A 183 -2.99 -4.82 8.12
CA VAL A 183 -4.33 -4.22 7.93
C VAL A 183 -5.14 -4.27 9.24
N ASP A 184 -5.06 -5.37 9.98
CA ASP A 184 -5.80 -5.57 11.25
C ASP A 184 -5.14 -4.88 12.47
N ASP A 185 -3.90 -4.36 12.33
CA ASP A 185 -3.29 -3.47 13.32
C ASP A 185 -3.88 -2.04 13.29
N PHE A 186 -4.61 -1.67 12.23
CA PHE A 186 -5.33 -0.39 12.18
C PHE A 186 -6.62 -0.46 13.00
N ARG A 187 -6.95 0.63 13.68
CA ARG A 187 -8.31 0.86 14.18
C ARG A 187 -9.18 1.27 13.01
N GLN A 188 -9.89 0.30 12.45
CA GLN A 188 -10.65 0.44 11.21
C GLN A 188 -11.99 1.16 11.41
N GLY A 189 -12.50 1.83 10.37
CA GLY A 189 -13.87 2.35 10.30
C GLY A 189 -14.26 3.39 11.36
N LEU A 190 -13.29 4.11 11.93
CA LEU A 190 -13.55 5.17 12.91
C LEU A 190 -14.28 6.33 12.22
N LYS A 191 -15.21 6.97 12.93
CA LYS A 191 -15.94 8.14 12.43
C LYS A 191 -15.45 9.43 13.10
N TYR A 192 -15.20 10.46 12.29
CA TYR A 192 -15.13 11.86 12.73
C TYR A 192 -16.35 12.61 12.17
N THR A 193 -16.81 13.60 12.91
CA THR A 193 -17.82 14.56 12.48
C THR A 193 -17.31 15.95 12.84
N ASP A 194 -17.20 16.82 11.84
CA ASP A 194 -16.71 18.17 12.02
C ASP A 194 -17.79 19.05 12.66
N ALA A 195 -17.44 19.72 13.76
CA ALA A 195 -18.41 20.51 14.53
C ALA A 195 -18.81 21.84 13.87
N GLY A 196 -18.05 22.32 12.89
CA GLY A 196 -18.35 23.56 12.16
C GLY A 196 -19.23 23.34 10.93
N THR A 197 -18.99 22.26 10.19
CA THR A 197 -19.71 21.94 8.93
C THR A 197 -20.79 20.86 9.08
N GLY A 198 -20.73 20.04 10.14
CA GLY A 198 -21.57 18.83 10.29
C GLY A 198 -21.13 17.66 9.41
N ASN A 199 -20.16 17.86 8.52
CA ASN A 199 -19.64 16.81 7.63
C ASN A 199 -19.03 15.66 8.43
N SER A 200 -19.13 14.45 7.89
CA SER A 200 -18.63 13.23 8.53
C SER A 200 -17.68 12.48 7.63
N LEU A 201 -16.59 11.98 8.21
CA LEU A 201 -15.53 11.28 7.51
C LEU A 201 -15.23 9.95 8.22
N GLN A 202 -15.19 8.84 7.47
CA GLN A 202 -14.65 7.59 7.97
C GLN A 202 -13.12 7.62 7.85
N TYR A 203 -12.41 6.98 8.77
CA TYR A 203 -10.96 6.85 8.72
C TYR A 203 -10.47 5.61 9.45
N ASN A 204 -9.32 5.11 9.03
CA ASN A 204 -8.55 4.10 9.75
C ASN A 204 -7.37 4.79 10.45
N LEU A 205 -7.02 4.31 11.64
CA LEU A 205 -5.91 4.85 12.42
C LEU A 205 -5.01 3.75 12.97
N PHE A 206 -3.79 3.65 12.44
CA PHE A 206 -2.72 2.92 13.11
C PHE A 206 -2.19 3.72 14.31
N VAL A 207 -2.00 3.04 15.42
CA VAL A 207 -1.42 3.60 16.66
C VAL A 207 -0.23 2.71 17.02
N PRO A 208 0.98 3.27 17.28
CA PRO A 208 2.15 2.48 17.63
C PRO A 208 1.87 1.43 18.71
N LYS A 209 2.32 0.19 18.46
CA LYS A 209 2.10 -1.00 19.32
C LYS A 209 2.50 -0.75 20.78
N ASN A 210 3.54 0.06 21.00
CA ASN A 210 4.04 0.49 22.30
C ASN A 210 3.78 1.98 22.61
N TYR A 211 2.61 2.50 22.20
CA TYR A 211 2.24 3.91 22.34
C TYR A 211 2.25 4.40 23.80
N ASP A 212 3.15 5.34 24.07
CA ASP A 212 3.36 5.97 25.37
C ASP A 212 3.01 7.47 25.30
N LYS A 213 2.10 7.93 26.19
CA LYS A 213 1.67 9.32 26.26
C LYS A 213 2.78 10.31 26.64
N SER A 214 3.90 9.85 27.20
CA SER A 214 5.06 10.67 27.57
C SER A 214 6.04 10.89 26.41
N LYS A 215 6.06 9.99 25.42
CA LYS A 215 6.82 10.15 24.17
C LYS A 215 6.08 11.08 23.20
N SER A 216 6.71 11.42 22.07
CA SER A 216 6.12 12.24 21.00
C SER A 216 6.40 11.65 19.62
N TYR A 217 5.34 11.40 18.85
CA TYR A 217 5.36 10.59 17.62
C TYR A 217 5.05 11.41 16.36
N PRO A 218 5.63 11.08 15.19
CA PRO A 218 5.11 11.57 13.92
C PRO A 218 3.72 11.03 13.60
N MET A 219 3.04 11.66 12.65
CA MET A 219 1.88 11.06 11.96
C MET A 219 2.00 11.22 10.45
N VAL A 220 1.80 10.13 9.71
CA VAL A 220 1.64 10.14 8.26
C VAL A 220 0.15 10.12 7.93
N LEU A 221 -0.33 11.11 7.18
CA LEU A 221 -1.61 11.07 6.47
C LEU A 221 -1.38 10.40 5.11
N PHE A 222 -2.12 9.33 4.81
CA PHE A 222 -2.23 8.78 3.46
C PHE A 222 -3.58 9.16 2.83
N MET A 223 -3.53 9.74 1.64
CA MET A 223 -4.69 10.08 0.82
C MET A 223 -4.80 9.13 -0.36
N HIS A 224 -5.94 8.46 -0.48
CA HIS A 224 -6.19 7.46 -1.53
C HIS A 224 -6.51 8.08 -2.90
N ASP A 225 -6.46 7.27 -3.96
CA ASP A 225 -6.82 7.69 -5.33
C ASP A 225 -8.34 7.84 -5.56
N GLY A 226 -8.73 8.34 -6.74
CA GLY A 226 -10.14 8.57 -7.08
C GLY A 226 -10.98 7.28 -7.19
N GLY A 227 -10.43 6.27 -7.87
CA GLY A 227 -11.03 4.94 -8.05
C GLY A 227 -11.12 4.09 -6.78
N THR A 228 -10.76 4.65 -5.62
CA THR A 228 -10.92 4.05 -4.29
C THR A 228 -11.90 4.80 -3.38
N THR A 229 -12.64 5.76 -3.93
CA THR A 229 -13.79 6.40 -3.26
C THR A 229 -14.94 5.42 -3.03
N GLY A 230 -15.69 5.62 -1.94
CA GLY A 230 -16.78 4.73 -1.52
C GLY A 230 -17.05 4.75 -0.02
N THR A 231 -17.80 3.75 0.45
CA THR A 231 -18.25 3.64 1.85
C THR A 231 -17.54 2.56 2.67
N ASN A 232 -16.78 1.66 2.03
CA ASN A 232 -15.99 0.62 2.71
C ASN A 232 -14.62 1.20 3.12
N PRO A 233 -14.34 1.46 4.41
CA PRO A 233 -13.11 2.10 4.84
C PRO A 233 -11.86 1.24 4.60
N LEU A 234 -11.98 -0.08 4.48
CA LEU A 234 -10.85 -0.99 4.31
C LEU A 234 -10.10 -0.73 2.99
N ILE A 235 -10.78 -0.19 1.97
CA ILE A 235 -10.19 0.07 0.65
C ILE A 235 -8.94 0.98 0.75
N THR A 236 -8.90 1.92 1.69
CA THR A 236 -7.70 2.77 1.94
C THR A 236 -6.47 2.00 2.43
N LEU A 237 -6.66 0.81 3.01
CA LEU A 237 -5.60 -0.08 3.50
C LEU A 237 -5.28 -1.19 2.49
N THR A 238 -6.26 -1.62 1.70
CA THR A 238 -6.17 -2.81 0.83
C THR A 238 -5.89 -2.50 -0.64
N GLN A 239 -5.92 -1.23 -1.06
CA GLN A 239 -5.65 -0.81 -2.44
C GLN A 239 -4.18 -0.90 -2.87
N GLY A 240 -3.25 -0.81 -1.91
CA GLY A 240 -1.83 -0.65 -2.19
C GLY A 240 -1.04 -0.31 -0.93
N LEU A 241 0.29 -0.19 -1.07
CA LEU A 241 1.22 0.04 0.04
C LEU A 241 1.06 1.39 0.77
N GLY A 242 0.32 2.35 0.19
CA GLY A 242 0.34 3.76 0.58
C GLY A 242 0.03 4.07 2.05
N ALA A 243 -0.92 3.35 2.66
CA ALA A 243 -1.18 3.40 4.10
C ALA A 243 -0.32 2.40 4.89
N VAL A 244 -0.31 1.14 4.47
CA VAL A 244 0.20 0.03 5.30
C VAL A 244 1.73 -0.01 5.44
N VAL A 245 2.50 0.52 4.49
CA VAL A 245 3.98 0.43 4.54
C VAL A 245 4.55 1.09 5.80
N TRP A 246 3.96 2.21 6.23
CA TRP A 246 4.38 2.97 7.42
C TRP A 246 4.03 2.25 8.74
N ALA A 247 3.07 1.32 8.72
CA ALA A 247 2.62 0.54 9.86
C ALA A 247 3.39 -0.79 10.02
N SER A 248 4.13 -1.22 8.99
CA SER A 248 4.94 -2.46 9.03
C SER A 248 5.96 -2.47 10.18
N GLU A 249 6.22 -3.65 10.75
CA GLU A 249 7.12 -3.79 11.90
C GLU A 249 8.54 -3.27 11.60
N SER A 250 9.03 -3.43 10.36
CA SER A 250 10.37 -2.96 9.97
C SER A 250 10.48 -1.43 9.90
N GLU A 251 9.40 -0.71 9.59
CA GLU A 251 9.39 0.75 9.61
C GLU A 251 9.10 1.30 11.01
N GLN A 252 8.18 0.69 11.76
CA GLN A 252 7.90 1.07 13.15
C GLN A 252 9.11 0.82 14.08
N ALA A 253 9.91 -0.23 13.83
CA ALA A 253 11.16 -0.47 14.56
C ALA A 253 12.25 0.59 14.29
N LYS A 254 12.25 1.22 13.09
CA LYS A 254 13.13 2.36 12.78
C LYS A 254 12.59 3.65 13.39
N ARG A 255 11.27 3.86 13.32
CA ARG A 255 10.60 5.12 13.66
C ARG A 255 9.11 4.93 13.97
N GLU A 256 8.79 4.65 15.25
CA GLU A 256 7.41 4.55 15.74
C GLU A 256 6.57 5.76 15.28
N CYS A 257 5.42 5.53 14.62
CA CYS A 257 4.56 6.62 14.14
C CYS A 257 3.09 6.23 13.98
N PHE A 258 2.21 7.24 14.03
CA PHE A 258 0.79 7.08 13.69
C PHE A 258 0.61 7.09 12.17
N VAL A 259 -0.37 6.33 11.68
CA VAL A 259 -0.80 6.38 10.27
C VAL A 259 -2.30 6.65 10.22
N LEU A 260 -2.69 7.65 9.44
CA LEU A 260 -4.07 8.11 9.28
C LEU A 260 -4.48 7.92 7.82
N ALA A 261 -5.52 7.12 7.58
CA ALA A 261 -6.07 6.83 6.26
C ALA A 261 -7.59 7.13 6.23
N PRO A 262 -8.00 8.38 5.91
CA PRO A 262 -9.40 8.74 5.72
C PRO A 262 -10.00 8.15 4.44
N GLN A 263 -11.26 7.72 4.49
CA GLN A 263 -12.04 7.19 3.36
C GLN A 263 -13.09 8.22 2.91
N PHE A 264 -13.01 8.66 1.66
CA PHE A 264 -13.98 9.58 1.06
C PHE A 264 -15.02 8.84 0.23
N THR A 265 -16.24 9.38 0.19
CA THR A 265 -17.38 8.87 -0.61
C THR A 265 -17.44 9.45 -2.02
N SER A 266 -16.57 10.41 -2.34
CA SER A 266 -16.47 11.10 -3.63
C SER A 266 -15.05 11.64 -3.80
N GLU A 267 -14.65 11.95 -5.03
CA GLU A 267 -13.35 12.56 -5.31
C GLU A 267 -13.28 14.03 -4.86
N ALA A 268 -12.06 14.59 -4.85
CA ALA A 268 -11.83 16.02 -4.73
C ALA A 268 -11.80 16.64 -6.13
N ASP A 269 -12.69 17.57 -6.42
CA ASP A 269 -12.92 18.17 -7.74
C ASP A 269 -12.24 19.55 -7.83
N GLU A 270 -11.19 19.68 -8.65
CA GLU A 270 -10.33 20.87 -8.73
C GLU A 270 -11.13 22.14 -9.10
N GLY A 271 -11.24 23.07 -8.14
CA GLY A 271 -11.99 24.33 -8.30
C GLY A 271 -13.41 24.34 -7.70
N SER A 272 -13.87 23.24 -7.11
CA SER A 272 -15.19 23.19 -6.44
C SER A 272 -15.17 23.71 -4.98
N ASP A 273 -16.28 24.33 -4.54
CA ASP A 273 -16.50 24.68 -3.12
C ASP A 273 -16.52 23.44 -2.20
N GLY A 274 -16.85 22.26 -2.75
CA GLY A 274 -16.87 20.99 -2.03
C GLY A 274 -15.51 20.61 -1.46
N ASN A 275 -14.42 20.94 -2.18
CA ASN A 275 -13.06 20.68 -1.71
C ASN A 275 -12.75 21.46 -0.42
N ALA A 276 -13.15 22.73 -0.30
CA ALA A 276 -12.88 23.52 0.91
C ALA A 276 -13.44 22.87 2.19
N ALA A 277 -14.66 22.33 2.10
CA ALA A 277 -15.31 21.63 3.21
C ALA A 277 -14.66 20.26 3.51
N ALA A 278 -14.18 19.55 2.49
CA ALA A 278 -13.42 18.30 2.67
C ALA A 278 -12.06 18.55 3.34
N LEU A 279 -11.29 19.54 2.87
CA LEU A 279 -10.01 19.95 3.44
C LEU A 279 -10.15 20.42 4.90
N GLN A 280 -11.20 21.18 5.21
CA GLN A 280 -11.53 21.55 6.59
C GLN A 280 -11.82 20.31 7.45
N THR A 281 -12.57 19.33 6.93
CA THR A 281 -12.90 18.09 7.65
C THR A 281 -11.64 17.26 7.94
N ILE A 282 -10.70 17.16 6.99
CA ILE A 282 -9.39 16.53 7.19
C ILE A 282 -8.58 17.27 8.27
N LYS A 283 -8.52 18.60 8.18
CA LYS A 283 -7.78 19.44 9.14
C LYS A 283 -8.35 19.30 10.56
N GLY A 284 -9.68 19.29 10.71
CA GLY A 284 -10.37 19.06 11.99
C GLY A 284 -10.09 17.67 12.57
N LEU A 285 -10.07 16.63 11.73
CA LEU A 285 -9.66 15.29 12.13
C LEU A 285 -8.20 15.24 12.63
N ILE A 286 -7.27 15.90 11.93
CA ILE A 286 -5.87 16.03 12.37
C ILE A 286 -5.76 16.79 13.70
N ASP A 287 -6.49 17.89 13.87
CA ASP A 287 -6.50 18.66 15.12
C ASP A 287 -7.06 17.85 16.29
N SER A 288 -8.14 17.09 16.06
CA SER A 288 -8.77 16.19 17.02
C SER A 288 -7.80 15.06 17.45
N LEU A 289 -7.16 14.39 16.50
CA LEU A 289 -6.18 13.34 16.77
C LEU A 289 -4.93 13.86 17.49
N THR A 290 -4.41 15.03 17.08
CA THR A 290 -3.26 15.68 17.72
C THR A 290 -3.61 16.39 19.05
N GLY A 291 -4.88 16.42 19.45
CA GLY A 291 -5.32 16.74 20.81
C GLY A 291 -5.57 15.50 21.68
N LYS A 292 -5.88 14.36 21.06
CA LYS A 292 -6.17 13.07 21.73
C LYS A 292 -4.92 12.21 22.01
N TYR A 293 -3.92 12.31 21.15
CA TYR A 293 -2.67 11.55 21.21
C TYR A 293 -1.45 12.48 21.19
N SER A 294 -0.31 11.98 21.68
CA SER A 294 0.97 12.70 21.74
C SER A 294 1.68 12.71 20.37
N ILE A 295 1.03 13.36 19.41
CA ILE A 295 1.52 13.50 18.03
C ILE A 295 2.24 14.85 17.90
N ASP A 296 3.45 14.82 17.37
CA ASP A 296 4.31 15.98 17.15
C ASP A 296 3.75 16.85 16.02
N LYS A 297 3.14 17.99 16.35
CA LYS A 297 2.63 19.00 15.38
C LYS A 297 3.75 19.70 14.55
N LYS A 298 5.01 19.27 14.69
CA LYS A 298 6.14 19.61 13.79
C LYS A 298 6.66 18.41 12.96
N ARG A 299 6.07 17.21 13.10
CA ARG A 299 6.32 15.99 12.28
C ARG A 299 4.99 15.36 11.83
N LEU A 300 4.10 16.19 11.31
CA LEU A 300 2.97 15.75 10.50
C LEU A 300 3.45 15.64 9.06
N TYR A 301 3.13 14.55 8.37
CA TYR A 301 3.46 14.33 6.96
C TYR A 301 2.19 14.03 6.17
N THR A 302 2.13 14.43 4.90
CA THR A 302 1.09 13.97 3.97
C THR A 302 1.70 13.18 2.83
N THR A 303 0.96 12.20 2.34
CA THR A 303 1.30 11.45 1.13
C THR A 303 0.03 10.99 0.45
N GLY A 304 0.07 10.82 -0.86
CA GLY A 304 -1.09 10.34 -1.61
C GLY A 304 -0.73 9.86 -3.01
N GLN A 305 -1.72 9.28 -3.69
CA GLN A 305 -1.61 8.79 -5.06
C GLN A 305 -2.78 9.32 -5.89
N SER A 306 -2.54 9.76 -7.14
CA SER A 306 -3.58 10.28 -8.03
C SER A 306 -4.42 11.41 -7.37
N GLY A 307 -5.74 11.26 -7.26
CA GLY A 307 -6.64 12.17 -6.52
C GLY A 307 -6.22 12.45 -5.06
N GLY A 308 -5.47 11.54 -4.43
CA GLY A 308 -4.89 11.76 -3.10
C GLY A 308 -3.66 12.67 -3.11
N THR A 309 -2.92 12.72 -4.23
CA THR A 309 -1.88 13.73 -4.45
C THR A 309 -2.50 15.10 -4.71
N ILE A 310 -3.56 15.16 -5.53
CA ILE A 310 -4.37 16.38 -5.74
C ILE A 310 -4.85 16.92 -4.38
N THR A 311 -5.45 16.07 -3.55
CA THR A 311 -5.91 16.46 -2.20
C THR A 311 -4.76 16.86 -1.26
N SER A 312 -3.59 16.21 -1.36
CA SER A 312 -2.40 16.60 -0.58
C SER A 312 -1.87 17.98 -0.99
N ILE A 313 -1.79 18.27 -2.29
CA ILE A 313 -1.40 19.60 -2.82
C ILE A 313 -2.39 20.67 -2.35
N ALA A 314 -3.70 20.35 -2.35
CA ALA A 314 -4.74 21.24 -1.88
C ALA A 314 -4.62 21.56 -0.37
N LEU A 315 -4.33 20.56 0.46
CA LEU A 315 -4.00 20.78 1.88
C LEU A 315 -2.74 21.64 2.04
N ASP A 316 -1.73 21.42 1.20
CA ASP A 316 -0.43 22.09 1.29
C ASP A 316 -0.49 23.59 0.93
N PHE A 317 -1.23 24.02 -0.09
CA PHE A 317 -1.40 25.47 -0.33
C PHE A 317 -2.45 26.11 0.58
N THR A 318 -3.46 25.36 1.04
CA THR A 318 -4.52 25.89 1.93
C THR A 318 -4.02 26.04 3.38
N TYR A 319 -3.18 25.11 3.84
CA TYR A 319 -2.63 25.08 5.19
C TYR A 319 -1.09 24.91 5.17
N PRO A 320 -0.32 25.89 4.65
CA PRO A 320 1.12 25.73 4.36
C PRO A 320 2.01 25.46 5.57
N ASP A 321 1.53 25.72 6.79
CA ASP A 321 2.18 25.42 8.07
C ASP A 321 1.73 24.09 8.72
N LEU A 322 0.88 23.29 8.06
CA LEU A 322 0.34 22.03 8.59
C LEU A 322 1.39 20.92 8.59
N PHE A 323 1.94 20.60 7.41
CA PHE A 323 2.87 19.49 7.23
C PHE A 323 4.33 19.93 7.35
N ALA A 324 5.17 18.99 7.77
CA ALA A 324 6.62 19.13 7.84
C ALA A 324 7.29 18.72 6.52
N ALA A 325 6.66 17.83 5.76
CA ALA A 325 7.00 17.46 4.39
C ALA A 325 5.86 16.62 3.76
N SER A 326 5.89 16.55 2.42
CA SER A 326 4.88 15.87 1.61
C SER A 326 5.52 14.89 0.62
N PHE A 327 4.92 13.72 0.43
CA PHE A 327 5.33 12.71 -0.56
C PHE A 327 4.22 12.49 -1.60
N LEU A 328 4.39 13.07 -2.77
CA LEU A 328 3.37 13.20 -3.81
C LEU A 328 3.60 12.17 -4.92
N VAL A 329 2.65 11.27 -5.17
CA VAL A 329 2.78 10.18 -6.14
C VAL A 329 1.74 10.31 -7.26
N ALA A 330 2.18 10.23 -8.52
CA ALA A 330 1.33 10.11 -9.71
C ALA A 330 0.13 11.08 -9.75
N GLY A 331 0.35 12.36 -9.49
CA GLY A 331 -0.72 13.36 -9.50
C GLY A 331 -0.23 14.72 -9.98
N GLN A 332 -1.13 15.68 -10.03
CA GLN A 332 -0.93 16.99 -10.63
C GLN A 332 -1.71 18.09 -9.88
N TRP A 333 -1.77 19.28 -10.47
CA TRP A 333 -2.67 20.37 -10.11
C TRP A 333 -2.71 21.34 -11.30
N ASP A 334 -3.90 21.71 -11.78
CA ASP A 334 -4.03 22.45 -13.04
C ASP A 334 -3.80 23.96 -12.86
N ASP A 335 -4.33 24.55 -11.80
CA ASP A 335 -4.08 25.97 -11.49
C ASP A 335 -2.71 26.16 -10.83
N LEU A 336 -1.68 26.19 -11.68
CA LEU A 336 -0.30 26.52 -11.29
C LEU A 336 -0.17 27.91 -10.63
N SER A 337 -1.21 28.76 -10.64
CA SER A 337 -1.21 30.00 -9.88
C SER A 337 -1.36 29.77 -8.37
N GLN A 338 -2.03 28.68 -7.95
CA GLN A 338 -2.31 28.32 -6.56
C GLN A 338 -1.15 27.62 -5.87
N VAL A 339 -0.38 26.79 -6.59
CA VAL A 339 0.70 25.97 -6.00
C VAL A 339 1.93 26.79 -5.54
N LYS A 340 2.01 28.10 -5.83
CA LYS A 340 3.16 28.95 -5.48
C LYS A 340 3.64 28.87 -4.01
N PRO A 341 2.78 28.72 -2.97
CA PRO A 341 3.23 28.57 -1.58
C PRO A 341 4.10 27.33 -1.33
N LEU A 342 3.92 26.25 -2.09
CA LEU A 342 4.69 25.00 -1.97
C LEU A 342 6.20 25.21 -2.18
N ALA A 343 6.61 26.32 -2.81
CA ALA A 343 8.02 26.67 -3.01
C ALA A 343 8.81 26.88 -1.70
N LYS A 344 8.12 27.03 -0.56
CA LYS A 344 8.71 27.10 0.79
C LYS A 344 8.68 25.78 1.57
N GLN A 345 7.96 24.79 1.06
CA GLN A 345 7.75 23.50 1.72
C GLN A 345 8.87 22.50 1.39
N LYS A 346 8.69 21.28 1.88
CA LYS A 346 9.58 20.14 1.63
C LYS A 346 8.78 19.05 0.94
N ILE A 347 9.14 18.71 -0.29
CA ILE A 347 8.34 17.79 -1.12
C ILE A 347 9.26 16.74 -1.75
N TRP A 348 8.86 15.46 -1.74
CA TRP A 348 9.34 14.49 -2.72
C TRP A 348 8.18 14.15 -3.65
N ALA A 349 8.36 14.29 -4.96
CA ALA A 349 7.37 13.89 -5.96
C ALA A 349 7.89 12.74 -6.83
N VAL A 350 7.04 11.74 -7.11
CA VAL A 350 7.35 10.59 -7.99
C VAL A 350 6.24 10.41 -9.03
N VAL A 351 6.61 10.30 -10.31
CA VAL A 351 5.67 10.13 -11.44
C VAL A 351 6.30 9.35 -12.59
N SER A 352 5.54 8.58 -13.37
CA SER A 352 6.07 7.95 -14.60
C SER A 352 6.16 8.94 -15.76
N GLN A 353 7.26 8.93 -16.53
CA GLN A 353 7.36 9.61 -17.82
C GLN A 353 6.43 9.03 -18.90
N GLY A 354 5.85 7.86 -18.66
CA GLY A 354 4.82 7.25 -19.50
C GLY A 354 3.39 7.68 -19.16
N ASP A 355 3.19 8.37 -18.04
CA ASP A 355 1.92 8.99 -17.67
C ASP A 355 1.77 10.31 -18.45
N GLU A 356 0.82 10.35 -19.38
CA GLU A 356 0.68 11.45 -20.34
C GLU A 356 -0.10 12.65 -19.76
N GLN A 357 -0.58 12.54 -18.52
CA GLN A 357 -1.28 13.61 -17.79
C GLN A 357 -0.44 14.11 -16.59
N ALA A 358 -0.15 13.25 -15.62
CA ALA A 358 0.44 13.67 -14.35
C ALA A 358 1.92 14.05 -14.46
N TYR A 359 2.69 13.50 -15.41
CA TYR A 359 4.09 13.91 -15.60
C TYR A 359 4.21 15.33 -16.16
N PRO A 360 3.47 15.73 -17.23
CA PRO A 360 3.33 17.14 -17.59
C PRO A 360 2.85 18.02 -16.43
N GLY A 361 1.80 17.63 -15.72
CA GLY A 361 1.23 18.40 -14.60
C GLY A 361 2.23 18.63 -13.45
N MET A 362 2.81 17.56 -12.90
CA MET A 362 3.80 17.65 -11.83
C MET A 362 5.08 18.38 -12.28
N THR A 363 5.50 18.25 -13.55
CA THR A 363 6.61 19.04 -14.09
C THR A 363 6.25 20.54 -14.11
N GLY A 364 5.02 20.89 -14.50
CA GLY A 364 4.49 22.25 -14.46
C GLY A 364 4.49 22.86 -13.05
N ILE A 365 4.15 22.06 -12.03
CA ILE A 365 4.29 22.43 -10.61
C ILE A 365 5.76 22.71 -10.31
N MET A 366 6.66 21.75 -10.54
CA MET A 366 8.08 21.85 -10.19
C MET A 366 8.78 23.03 -10.88
N ASP A 367 8.42 23.33 -12.13
CA ASP A 367 8.94 24.50 -12.85
C ASP A 367 8.36 25.82 -12.32
N THR A 368 7.13 25.80 -11.81
CA THR A 368 6.53 26.94 -11.11
C THR A 368 7.18 27.19 -9.76
N LEU A 369 7.45 26.15 -8.97
CA LEU A 369 8.14 26.29 -7.68
C LEU A 369 9.59 26.78 -7.87
N ALA A 370 10.29 26.31 -8.92
CA ALA A 370 11.61 26.83 -9.30
C ALA A 370 11.56 28.33 -9.66
N LYS A 371 10.53 28.78 -10.40
CA LYS A 371 10.30 30.22 -10.69
C LYS A 371 9.99 31.06 -9.43
N GLN A 372 9.49 30.44 -8.36
CA GLN A 372 9.35 31.06 -7.04
C GLN A 372 10.61 30.97 -6.17
N GLY A 373 11.73 30.46 -6.70
CA GLY A 373 13.02 30.39 -6.02
C GLY A 373 13.28 29.09 -5.22
N ALA A 374 12.42 28.08 -5.34
CA ALA A 374 12.68 26.78 -4.74
C ALA A 374 13.92 26.12 -5.36
N LYS A 375 14.78 25.53 -4.52
CA LYS A 375 15.85 24.63 -4.98
C LYS A 375 15.28 23.23 -5.13
N ILE A 376 15.44 22.63 -6.30
CA ILE A 376 14.79 21.37 -6.66
C ILE A 376 15.81 20.43 -7.30
N SER A 377 16.01 19.25 -6.69
CA SER A 377 16.73 18.14 -7.31
C SER A 377 15.82 17.42 -8.28
N ARG A 378 16.31 17.08 -9.48
CA ARG A 378 15.56 16.36 -10.52
C ARG A 378 16.35 15.13 -10.96
N ALA A 379 15.71 13.96 -10.97
CA ALA A 379 16.33 12.72 -11.41
C ALA A 379 15.36 11.88 -12.25
N VAL A 380 15.90 11.11 -13.21
CA VAL A 380 15.17 10.04 -13.89
C VAL A 380 15.70 8.71 -13.36
N TRP A 381 14.83 7.88 -12.81
CA TRP A 381 15.17 6.55 -12.30
C TRP A 381 14.51 5.46 -13.15
N ASP A 382 15.09 4.27 -13.15
CA ASP A 382 14.50 3.10 -13.81
C ASP A 382 13.40 2.51 -12.89
N GLY A 383 12.22 2.27 -13.43
CA GLY A 383 11.05 1.79 -12.69
C GLY A 383 11.09 0.30 -12.35
N GLN A 384 11.96 -0.48 -13.02
CA GLN A 384 12.11 -1.92 -12.79
C GLN A 384 13.11 -2.25 -11.66
N LEU A 385 13.72 -1.24 -11.04
CA LEU A 385 14.62 -1.44 -9.91
C LEU A 385 13.87 -2.08 -8.72
N THR A 386 14.50 -3.06 -8.09
CA THR A 386 13.95 -3.64 -6.84
C THR A 386 14.05 -2.62 -5.69
N PRO A 387 13.26 -2.74 -4.60
CA PRO A 387 13.24 -1.76 -3.52
C PRO A 387 14.64 -1.42 -2.94
N GLY A 388 15.52 -2.41 -2.82
CA GLY A 388 16.90 -2.21 -2.36
C GLY A 388 17.85 -1.64 -3.43
N GLN A 389 17.56 -1.83 -4.73
CA GLN A 389 18.34 -1.22 -5.82
C GLN A 389 18.13 0.30 -5.91
N PHE A 390 17.00 0.83 -5.45
CA PHE A 390 16.78 2.29 -5.34
C PHE A 390 17.65 2.97 -4.27
N ALA A 391 18.18 2.24 -3.28
CA ALA A 391 18.92 2.82 -2.16
C ALA A 391 20.06 3.80 -2.55
N PRO A 392 20.99 3.46 -3.47
CA PRO A 392 22.01 4.41 -3.94
C PRO A 392 21.43 5.65 -4.64
N TYR A 393 20.36 5.49 -5.43
CA TYR A 393 19.72 6.61 -6.14
C TYR A 393 19.06 7.61 -5.17
N ALA A 394 18.33 7.10 -4.18
CA ALA A 394 17.73 7.92 -3.14
C ALA A 394 18.79 8.57 -2.22
N ALA A 395 19.89 7.86 -1.93
CA ALA A 395 21.01 8.41 -1.15
C ALA A 395 21.74 9.53 -1.90
N GLN A 396 21.98 9.38 -3.22
CA GLN A 396 22.54 10.44 -4.07
C GLN A 396 21.66 11.70 -4.03
N MET A 397 20.34 11.53 -4.23
CA MET A 397 19.41 12.65 -4.26
C MET A 397 19.28 13.36 -2.90
N ARG A 398 19.23 12.60 -1.79
CA ARG A 398 19.30 13.15 -0.42
C ARG A 398 20.58 13.95 -0.16
N ALA A 399 21.72 13.55 -0.76
CA ALA A 399 22.99 14.24 -0.58
C ALA A 399 23.01 15.66 -1.17
N GLU A 400 22.14 15.98 -2.14
CA GLU A 400 21.98 17.33 -2.71
C GLU A 400 21.35 18.33 -1.71
N LYS A 401 20.66 17.83 -0.67
CA LYS A 401 20.07 18.61 0.43
C LYS A 401 19.14 19.74 -0.01
N THR A 402 18.45 19.54 -1.13
CA THR A 402 17.36 20.39 -1.58
C THR A 402 16.10 20.19 -0.72
N PRO A 403 15.26 21.22 -0.56
CA PRO A 403 13.96 21.05 0.09
C PRO A 403 13.00 20.23 -0.77
N ILE A 404 13.13 20.27 -2.10
CA ILE A 404 12.22 19.61 -3.04
C ILE A 404 12.99 18.64 -3.94
N ASN A 405 12.47 17.42 -4.06
CA ASN A 405 13.01 16.33 -4.87
C ASN A 405 11.95 15.89 -5.88
N PHE A 406 12.29 15.80 -7.16
CA PHE A 406 11.41 15.33 -8.22
C PHE A 406 12.03 14.16 -8.99
N THR A 407 11.45 12.98 -8.79
CA THR A 407 11.84 11.73 -9.44
C THR A 407 10.85 11.41 -10.56
N ALA A 408 11.34 11.31 -11.79
CA ALA A 408 10.58 10.73 -12.88
C ALA A 408 11.00 9.26 -13.07
N LEU A 409 10.05 8.33 -13.07
CA LEU A 409 10.30 6.93 -13.42
C LEU A 409 10.25 6.79 -14.96
N LYS A 410 11.26 6.16 -15.57
CA LYS A 410 11.48 6.16 -17.03
C LYS A 410 10.34 5.45 -17.81
N LYS A 411 9.87 6.04 -18.92
CA LYS A 411 8.87 5.41 -19.83
C LYS A 411 9.41 4.07 -20.35
N GLY A 412 8.56 3.05 -20.47
CA GLY A 412 8.97 1.67 -20.77
C GLY A 412 9.60 0.91 -19.60
N THR A 413 9.59 1.45 -18.38
CA THR A 413 10.14 0.76 -17.18
C THR A 413 9.19 0.72 -15.97
N VAL A 414 8.06 1.44 -16.01
CA VAL A 414 7.12 1.49 -14.87
C VAL A 414 6.02 0.45 -14.98
N VAL A 415 5.53 0.22 -16.20
CA VAL A 415 4.63 -0.90 -16.51
C VAL A 415 5.45 -2.19 -16.55
N TRP A 416 4.94 -3.23 -15.91
CA TRP A 416 5.66 -4.49 -15.73
C TRP A 416 5.73 -5.32 -17.03
N PRO A 417 6.82 -6.07 -17.26
CA PRO A 417 6.97 -6.89 -18.48
C PRO A 417 5.80 -7.88 -18.68
N GLY A 418 5.19 -7.83 -19.87
CA GLY A 418 4.06 -8.67 -20.25
C GLY A 418 2.68 -8.00 -20.17
N LEU A 419 2.59 -6.82 -19.55
CA LEU A 419 1.41 -5.95 -19.65
C LEU A 419 1.48 -5.08 -20.92
N ALA A 420 0.33 -4.58 -21.37
CA ALA A 420 0.28 -3.50 -22.35
C ALA A 420 0.70 -2.18 -21.69
N GLU A 421 1.53 -1.36 -22.34
CA GLU A 421 1.92 -0.05 -21.81
C GLU A 421 0.98 1.05 -22.35
N SER A 422 0.03 1.49 -21.52
CA SER A 422 -0.71 2.74 -21.74
C SER A 422 -0.29 3.84 -20.75
N SER A 423 -0.85 5.05 -20.94
CA SER A 423 -0.76 6.14 -19.96
C SER A 423 -1.36 5.75 -18.59
N VAL A 424 -2.49 5.03 -18.60
CA VAL A 424 -3.20 4.60 -17.38
C VAL A 424 -2.43 3.52 -16.64
N ASP A 425 -1.83 2.55 -17.35
CA ASP A 425 -0.99 1.52 -16.71
C ASP A 425 0.27 2.17 -16.10
N ASN A 426 0.85 3.20 -16.74
CA ASN A 426 1.97 3.98 -16.20
C ASN A 426 1.58 4.79 -14.97
N HIS A 427 0.42 5.44 -14.98
CA HIS A 427 -0.16 6.16 -13.84
C HIS A 427 -0.27 5.22 -12.64
N ILE A 428 -1.01 4.12 -12.80
CA ILE A 428 -1.31 3.14 -11.74
C ILE A 428 -0.04 2.43 -11.25
N CYS A 429 0.87 2.03 -12.15
CA CYS A 429 2.10 1.34 -11.73
C CYS A 429 3.09 2.24 -10.99
N THR A 430 2.99 3.56 -11.12
CA THR A 430 3.87 4.51 -10.40
C THR A 430 3.80 4.30 -8.89
N TRP A 431 2.61 4.19 -8.28
CA TRP A 431 2.50 4.01 -6.83
C TRP A 431 2.87 2.62 -6.35
N ARG A 432 2.71 1.59 -7.19
CA ARG A 432 3.18 0.22 -6.92
C ARG A 432 4.68 0.18 -6.63
N THR A 433 5.46 1.03 -7.32
CA THR A 433 6.90 1.21 -7.12
C THR A 433 7.23 2.28 -6.08
N ALA A 434 6.62 3.47 -6.14
CA ALA A 434 7.05 4.63 -5.36
C ALA A 434 7.00 4.42 -3.84
N TYR A 435 5.92 3.82 -3.30
CA TYR A 435 5.81 3.57 -1.86
C TYR A 435 6.81 2.53 -1.33
N ALA A 436 7.35 1.68 -2.21
CA ALA A 436 8.36 0.70 -1.84
C ALA A 436 9.77 1.30 -1.70
N ILE A 437 10.02 2.54 -2.13
CA ILE A 437 11.34 3.18 -2.08
C ILE A 437 11.67 3.67 -0.67
N GLU A 438 12.42 2.84 0.08
CA GLU A 438 12.81 3.11 1.48
C GLU A 438 13.51 4.46 1.67
N GLY A 439 14.41 4.84 0.76
CA GLY A 439 15.15 6.09 0.87
C GLY A 439 14.28 7.35 0.83
N ILE A 440 13.09 7.30 0.23
CA ILE A 440 12.09 8.38 0.27
C ILE A 440 11.34 8.36 1.61
N ARG A 441 10.97 7.16 2.10
CA ARG A 441 10.31 6.97 3.41
C ARG A 441 11.19 7.49 4.56
N ASP A 442 12.50 7.26 4.49
CA ASP A 442 13.48 7.84 5.42
C ASP A 442 13.54 9.36 5.32
N TRP A 443 13.72 9.91 4.11
CA TRP A 443 13.84 11.36 3.91
C TRP A 443 12.63 12.11 4.47
N LEU A 444 11.42 11.55 4.32
CA LEU A 444 10.20 12.14 4.87
C LEU A 444 10.31 12.33 6.40
N PHE A 445 10.86 11.34 7.09
CA PHE A 445 11.03 11.36 8.55
C PHE A 445 12.26 12.14 9.04
N GLU A 446 13.24 12.40 8.16
CA GLU A 446 14.28 13.43 8.41
C GLU A 446 13.67 14.84 8.49
N GLN A 447 12.45 15.05 7.97
CA GLN A 447 11.85 16.37 7.95
C GLN A 447 11.13 16.73 9.25
N LYS A 448 11.48 17.90 9.77
CA LYS A 448 10.75 18.60 10.83
C LYS A 448 10.42 20.02 10.38
N ARG A 449 9.24 20.52 10.76
CA ARG A 449 8.87 21.95 10.66
C ARG A 449 9.62 22.73 11.74
N LYS A 450 10.01 23.98 11.47
CA LYS A 450 10.86 24.77 12.38
C LYS A 450 10.14 25.13 13.68
#